data_AF-A0A6J4S4Z7-F1
#
_entry.id   AF-A0A6J4S4Z7-F1
#
_cell.length_a   1.000
_cell.length_b   1.000
_cell.length_c   1.000
_cell.angle_alpha   90.00
_cell.angle_beta   90.00
_cell.angle_gamma   90.00
#
_symmetry.space_group_name_H-M   'P 1'
#
loop_
_entity.id
_entity.type
_entity.pdbx_description
1 polymer ?
#
loop_
_entity_poly.entity_id
_entity_poly.type
_entity_poly.pdbx_seq_one_letter_code
_entity_poly.pdbx_strand_id
1 'polypeptide(L)'
;MLESLLRGFAVLASLVVVAGWALFAIDEARSASDRTTTEIEGRRASRSPDPSTEQERARERAHSGAREVVDDANDALLSPFAPVFEDASSRWLRRTGPAALALLLYGLGGGFLARFAAGR
;
A
#
# COMPACT_ATOMS: atom_id res chain seq x y z
N MET A 1 -2.59 -27.15 14.90
CA MET A 1 -3.62 -26.11 14.72
C MET A 1 -3.04 -24.71 14.88
N LEU A 2 -2.34 -24.41 16.00
CA LEU A 2 -1.70 -23.11 16.24
C LEU A 2 -0.69 -22.72 15.13
N GLU A 3 0.17 -23.63 14.69
CA GLU A 3 1.11 -23.39 13.57
C GLU A 3 0.39 -22.89 12.30
N SER A 4 -0.70 -23.58 11.90
CA SER A 4 -1.45 -23.24 10.69
C SER A 4 -2.12 -21.87 10.80
N LEU A 5 -2.62 -21.51 11.99
CA LEU A 5 -3.20 -20.19 12.25
C LEU A 5 -2.14 -19.09 12.21
N LEU A 6 -0.99 -19.29 12.87
CA LEU A 6 0.12 -18.33 12.89
C LEU A 6 0.68 -18.11 11.48
N ARG A 7 0.87 -19.20 10.73
CA ARG A 7 1.34 -19.11 9.34
C ARG A 7 0.31 -18.42 8.44
N GLY A 8 -0.97 -18.75 8.59
CA GLY A 8 -2.05 -18.11 7.84
C GLY A 8 -2.10 -16.60 8.10
N PHE A 9 -2.06 -16.20 9.37
CA PHE A 9 -2.03 -14.79 9.77
C PHE A 9 -0.77 -14.08 9.23
N ALA A 10 0.41 -14.66 9.40
CA ALA A 10 1.67 -14.11 8.92
C ALA A 10 1.64 -13.86 7.40
N VAL A 11 1.11 -14.82 6.63
CA VAL A 11 0.96 -14.70 5.17
C VAL A 11 -0.05 -13.62 4.82
N LEU A 12 -1.23 -13.61 5.44
CA LEU A 12 -2.26 -12.60 5.17
C LEU A 12 -1.78 -11.18 5.51
N ALA A 13 -1.17 -10.98 6.68
CA ALA A 13 -0.60 -9.70 7.08
C ALA A 13 0.47 -9.22 6.09
N SER A 14 1.36 -10.12 5.65
CA SER A 14 2.38 -9.80 4.66
C SER A 14 1.76 -9.40 3.31
N LEU A 15 0.71 -10.09 2.87
CA LEU A 15 0.00 -9.76 1.63
C LEU A 15 -0.66 -8.38 1.69
N VAL A 16 -1.32 -8.05 2.82
CA VAL A 16 -1.92 -6.72 3.03
C VAL A 16 -0.86 -5.62 2.98
N VAL A 17 0.28 -5.83 3.66
CA VAL A 17 1.39 -4.85 3.65
C VAL A 17 1.95 -4.65 2.25
N VAL A 18 2.18 -5.73 1.49
CA VAL A 18 2.64 -5.63 0.09
C VAL A 18 1.61 -4.90 -0.77
N ALA A 19 0.32 -5.22 -0.63
CA ALA A 19 -0.74 -4.59 -1.41
C ALA A 19 -0.83 -3.09 -1.13
N GLY A 20 -0.84 -2.68 0.15
CA GLY A 20 -0.88 -1.27 0.54
C GLY A 20 0.33 -0.50 0.03
N TRP A 21 1.54 -1.06 0.15
CA TRP A 21 2.75 -0.42 -0.38
C TRP A 21 2.73 -0.31 -1.92
N ALA A 22 2.28 -1.35 -2.62
CA ALA A 22 2.19 -1.33 -4.08
C ALA A 22 1.18 -0.28 -4.57
N LEU A 23 0.02 -0.16 -3.91
CA LEU A 23 -0.99 0.85 -4.22
C LEU A 23 -0.44 2.27 -4.00
N PHE A 24 0.29 2.51 -2.91
CA PHE A 24 1.01 3.76 -2.69
C PHE A 24 2.00 4.08 -3.83
N ALA A 25 2.82 3.09 -4.23
CA ALA A 25 3.80 3.29 -5.29
C ALA A 25 3.14 3.62 -6.64
N ILE A 26 2.01 2.97 -6.95
CA ILE A 26 1.21 3.25 -8.14
C ILE A 26 0.68 4.69 -8.10
N ASP A 27 0.17 5.16 -6.97
CA ASP A 27 -0.36 6.52 -6.84
C ASP A 27 0.74 7.58 -6.96
N GLU A 28 1.92 7.35 -6.39
CA GLU A 28 3.03 8.29 -6.51
C GLU A 28 3.52 8.38 -7.97
N ALA A 29 3.52 7.25 -8.70
CA ALA A 29 3.83 7.22 -10.12
C ALA A 29 2.77 7.92 -10.99
N ARG A 30 1.48 7.72 -10.68
CA ARG A 30 0.37 8.44 -11.34
C ARG A 30 0.46 9.94 -11.07
N SER A 31 0.61 10.34 -9.81
CA SER A 31 0.72 11.74 -9.41
C SER A 31 1.90 12.45 -10.09
N ALA A 32 3.04 11.76 -10.26
CA ALA A 32 4.18 12.30 -10.99
C ALA A 32 3.88 12.50 -12.48
N SER A 33 3.16 11.54 -13.08
CA SER A 33 2.72 11.60 -14.47
C SER A 33 1.73 12.74 -14.68
N ASP A 34 0.73 12.88 -13.81
CA ASP A 34 -0.31 13.90 -13.90
C ASP A 34 0.23 15.33 -13.76
N ARG A 35 1.24 15.54 -12.91
CA ARG A 35 1.93 16.84 -12.84
C ARG A 35 2.62 17.17 -14.15
N THR A 36 3.26 16.18 -14.77
CA THR A 36 3.97 16.36 -16.05
C THR A 36 2.98 16.59 -17.19
N THR A 37 1.89 15.84 -17.26
CA THR A 37 0.84 16.06 -18.26
C THR A 37 0.19 17.42 -18.05
N THR A 38 -0.14 17.82 -16.83
CA THR A 38 -0.70 19.15 -16.54
C THR A 38 0.25 20.28 -16.94
N GLU A 39 1.56 20.15 -16.68
CA GLU A 39 2.57 21.12 -17.13
C GLU A 39 2.70 21.19 -18.66
N ILE A 40 2.50 20.05 -19.35
CA ILE A 40 2.55 19.94 -20.81
C ILE A 40 1.22 20.38 -21.44
N GLU A 41 0.07 20.05 -20.87
CA GLU A 41 -1.29 20.38 -21.31
C GLU A 41 -1.64 21.83 -21.02
N GLY A 42 -1.18 22.39 -19.91
CA GLY A 42 -1.11 23.84 -19.71
C GLY A 42 -0.29 24.53 -20.82
N ARG A 43 0.60 23.77 -21.49
CA ARG A 43 1.33 24.15 -22.72
C ARG A 43 0.63 23.71 -24.02
N ARG A 44 -0.42 22.85 -23.99
CA ARG A 44 -1.04 22.17 -25.15
C ARG A 44 -2.55 22.36 -25.32
N ALA A 45 -3.25 23.10 -24.45
CA ALA A 45 -4.72 23.28 -24.34
C ALA A 45 -5.52 23.60 -25.63
N SER A 46 -5.47 22.72 -26.64
CA SER A 46 -6.12 22.90 -27.94
C SER A 46 -6.59 21.60 -28.60
N ARG A 47 -6.67 20.46 -27.88
CA ARG A 47 -7.42 19.27 -28.36
C ARG A 47 -7.75 18.30 -27.21
N SER A 48 -9.04 18.09 -26.99
CA SER A 48 -9.60 17.16 -26.00
C SER A 48 -10.24 15.96 -26.69
N PRO A 49 -10.15 14.77 -26.07
CA PRO A 49 -11.35 13.97 -25.84
C PRO A 49 -11.38 13.49 -24.39
N ASP A 50 -12.11 14.21 -23.53
CA ASP A 50 -12.31 13.87 -22.12
C ASP A 50 -13.43 12.82 -21.96
N PRO A 51 -13.25 11.75 -21.18
CA PRO A 51 -14.35 10.86 -20.81
C PRO A 51 -15.45 11.61 -20.03
N SER A 52 -16.68 11.12 -20.13
CA SER A 52 -17.81 11.73 -19.42
C SER A 52 -17.63 11.68 -17.90
N THR A 53 -18.00 12.75 -17.20
CA THR A 53 -17.82 12.90 -15.75
C THR A 53 -18.56 11.84 -14.92
N GLU A 54 -19.56 11.16 -15.50
CA GLU A 54 -20.25 10.04 -14.84
C GLU A 54 -19.45 8.73 -14.87
N GLN A 55 -18.73 8.46 -15.97
CA GLN A 55 -17.87 7.28 -16.08
C GLN A 55 -16.67 7.36 -15.15
N GLU A 56 -16.11 8.55 -14.97
CA GLU A 56 -14.99 8.77 -14.03
C GLU A 56 -15.44 8.54 -12.58
N ARG A 57 -16.55 9.17 -12.17
CA ARG A 57 -17.11 9.01 -10.82
C ARG A 57 -17.54 7.58 -10.50
N ALA A 58 -18.01 6.82 -11.49
CA ALA A 58 -18.37 5.41 -11.28
C ALA A 58 -17.14 4.53 -11.04
N ARG A 59 -16.03 4.81 -11.74
CA ARG A 59 -14.74 4.12 -11.50
C ARG A 59 -14.16 4.47 -10.15
N GLU A 60 -14.16 5.75 -9.78
CA GLU A 60 -13.64 6.23 -8.49
C GLU A 60 -14.35 5.56 -7.30
N ARG A 61 -15.68 5.48 -7.32
CA ARG A 61 -16.48 4.87 -6.23
C ARG A 61 -16.29 3.35 -6.12
N ALA A 62 -16.16 2.65 -7.24
CA ALA A 62 -15.92 1.21 -7.23
C ALA A 62 -14.50 0.88 -6.74
N HIS A 63 -13.52 1.74 -7.08
CA HIS A 63 -12.14 1.58 -6.63
C HIS A 63 -11.94 1.97 -5.17
N SER A 64 -12.79 2.84 -4.58
CA SER A 64 -12.56 3.34 -3.22
C SER A 64 -12.81 2.27 -2.15
N GLY A 65 -13.88 1.47 -2.23
CA GLY A 65 -14.27 0.58 -1.13
C GLY A 65 -13.30 -0.58 -0.86
N ALA A 66 -12.88 -1.32 -1.90
CA ALA A 66 -11.91 -2.40 -1.72
C ALA A 66 -10.52 -1.87 -1.32
N ARG A 67 -10.19 -0.66 -1.80
CA ARG A 67 -8.93 0.00 -1.48
C ARG A 67 -8.89 0.49 -0.04
N GLU A 68 -9.96 1.12 0.43
CA GLU A 68 -10.12 1.60 1.81
C GLU A 68 -9.92 0.45 2.81
N VAL A 69 -10.50 -0.72 2.56
CA VAL A 69 -10.29 -1.90 3.42
C VAL A 69 -8.81 -2.32 3.48
N VAL A 70 -8.10 -2.27 2.35
CA VAL A 70 -6.66 -2.58 2.32
C VAL A 70 -5.86 -1.52 3.06
N ASP A 71 -6.18 -0.24 2.85
CA ASP A 71 -5.47 0.88 3.45
C ASP A 71 -5.68 0.90 4.98
N ASP A 72 -6.89 0.67 5.47
CA ASP A 72 -7.21 0.55 6.91
C ASP A 72 -6.48 -0.62 7.57
N ALA A 73 -6.55 -1.80 6.95
CA ALA A 73 -5.87 -2.98 7.46
C ALA A 73 -4.34 -2.79 7.45
N ASN A 74 -3.81 -2.15 6.40
CA ASN A 74 -2.40 -1.84 6.30
C ASN A 74 -1.98 -0.83 7.37
N ASP A 75 -2.70 0.28 7.55
CA ASP A 75 -2.37 1.28 8.58
C ASP A 75 -2.44 0.69 10.00
N ALA A 76 -3.39 -0.21 10.28
CA ALA A 76 -3.43 -0.95 11.54
C ALA A 76 -2.19 -1.86 11.75
N LEU A 77 -1.74 -2.55 10.69
CA LEU A 77 -0.53 -3.40 10.73
C LEU A 77 0.75 -2.59 10.83
N LEU A 78 0.78 -1.38 10.26
CA LEU A 78 1.96 -0.51 10.22
C LEU A 78 2.08 0.43 11.42
N SER A 79 0.97 0.71 12.12
CA SER A 79 0.88 1.60 13.28
C SER A 79 2.03 1.43 14.30
N PRO A 80 2.43 0.22 14.70
CA PRO A 80 3.53 0.05 15.67
C PRO A 80 4.91 0.53 15.17
N PHE A 81 5.10 0.62 13.85
CA PHE A 81 6.37 1.00 13.23
C PHE A 81 6.36 2.44 12.73
N ALA A 82 5.19 3.05 12.55
CA ALA A 82 5.04 4.39 12.02
C ALA A 82 5.84 5.46 12.79
N PRO A 83 5.86 5.48 14.14
CA PRO A 83 6.57 6.51 14.91
C PRO A 83 8.07 6.61 14.63
N VAL A 84 8.71 5.52 14.18
CA VAL A 84 10.14 5.49 13.86
C VAL A 84 10.46 6.35 12.63
N PHE A 85 9.48 6.58 11.75
CA PHE A 85 9.68 7.26 10.48
C PHE A 85 8.85 8.54 10.33
N GLU A 86 8.06 8.94 11.34
CA GLU A 86 7.14 10.09 11.27
C GLU A 86 7.84 11.38 10.82
N ASP A 87 9.04 11.65 11.36
CA ASP A 87 9.81 12.86 11.07
C ASP A 87 10.63 12.78 9.76
N ALA A 88 10.58 11.67 9.03
CA ALA A 88 11.32 11.54 7.78
C ALA A 88 10.81 12.55 6.75
N SER A 89 11.69 13.34 6.14
CA SER A 89 11.31 14.33 5.11
C SER A 89 10.77 13.66 3.83
N SER A 90 11.29 12.48 3.50
CA SER A 90 10.89 11.71 2.32
C SER A 90 9.61 10.91 2.55
N ARG A 91 8.58 11.15 1.73
CA ARG A 91 7.34 10.37 1.72
C ARG A 91 7.60 8.89 1.46
N TRP A 92 8.54 8.57 0.57
CA TRP A 92 8.97 7.20 0.31
C TRP A 92 9.49 6.52 1.56
N LEU A 93 10.27 7.23 2.38
CA LEU A 93 10.79 6.66 3.62
C LEU A 93 9.70 6.46 4.67
N ARG A 94 8.76 7.42 4.79
CA ARG A 94 7.58 7.32 5.69
C ARG A 94 6.68 6.13 5.38
N ARG A 95 6.60 5.69 4.12
CA ARG A 95 5.79 4.53 3.73
C ARG A 95 6.56 3.22 3.56
N THR A 96 7.79 3.28 3.05
CA THR A 96 8.62 2.08 2.84
C THR A 96 9.26 1.60 4.14
N GLY A 97 9.63 2.50 5.05
CA GLY A 97 10.24 2.15 6.34
C GLY A 97 9.35 1.23 7.18
N PRO A 98 8.12 1.67 7.54
CA PRO A 98 7.17 0.84 8.28
C PRO A 98 6.85 -0.47 7.55
N ALA A 99 6.62 -0.41 6.23
CA ALA A 99 6.31 -1.61 5.43
C ALA A 99 7.46 -2.63 5.44
N ALA A 100 8.71 -2.18 5.34
CA ALA A 100 9.87 -3.05 5.40
C ALA A 100 10.00 -3.73 6.78
N LEU A 101 9.83 -2.97 7.88
CA LEU A 101 9.84 -3.53 9.23
C LEU A 101 8.70 -4.54 9.44
N ALA A 102 7.51 -4.23 8.96
CA ALA A 102 6.35 -5.11 9.04
C ALA A 102 6.58 -6.41 8.24
N LEU A 103 7.15 -6.35 7.04
CA LEU A 103 7.47 -7.55 6.25
C LEU A 103 8.57 -8.40 6.89
N LEU A 104 9.56 -7.77 7.53
CA LEU A 104 10.55 -8.50 8.31
C LEU A 104 9.90 -9.20 9.50
N LEU A 105 9.00 -8.52 10.23
CA LEU A 105 8.35 -9.12 11.39
C LEU A 105 7.34 -10.21 11.01
N TYR A 106 6.40 -9.91 10.11
CA TYR A 106 5.31 -10.82 9.76
C TYR A 106 5.74 -11.87 8.74
N GLY A 107 6.61 -11.53 7.78
CA GLY A 107 7.10 -12.49 6.80
C GLY A 107 8.20 -13.38 7.38
N LEU A 108 9.33 -12.79 7.76
CA LEU A 108 10.50 -13.54 8.23
C LEU A 108 10.29 -14.05 9.67
N GLY A 109 9.88 -13.16 10.58
CA GLY A 109 9.61 -13.51 11.98
C GLY A 109 8.44 -14.48 12.12
N GLY A 110 7.31 -14.21 11.46
CA GLY A 110 6.16 -15.11 11.45
C GLY A 110 6.47 -16.49 10.88
N GLY A 111 7.27 -16.54 9.80
CA GLY A 111 7.76 -17.79 9.24
C GLY A 111 8.65 -18.58 10.21
N PHE A 112 9.54 -17.90 10.94
CA PHE A 112 10.39 -18.51 11.96
C PHE A 112 9.55 -19.05 13.14
N LEU A 113 8.64 -18.24 13.71
CA LEU A 113 7.78 -18.67 14.81
C LEU A 113 6.89 -19.86 14.42
N ALA A 114 6.37 -19.89 13.19
CA ALA A 114 5.58 -21.03 12.71
C ALA A 114 6.41 -22.32 12.69
N ARG A 115 7.67 -22.26 12.25
CA ARG A 115 8.58 -23.43 12.24
C ARG A 115 8.95 -23.87 13.66
N PHE A 116 9.29 -22.91 14.51
CA PHE A 116 9.59 -23.16 15.92
C PHE A 116 8.39 -23.80 16.65
N ALA A 117 7.18 -23.29 16.45
CA ALA A 117 5.95 -23.85 17.03
C ALA A 117 5.61 -25.26 16.48
N ALA A 118 6.15 -25.61 15.31
CA ALA A 118 6.04 -26.95 14.73
C ALA A 118 7.09 -27.93 15.29
N GLY A 119 8.00 -27.47 16.16
CA GLY A 119 9.13 -28.25 16.67
C GLY A 119 10.20 -28.54 15.61
N ARG A 120 10.32 -27.70 14.58
CA ARG A 120 11.28 -27.82 13.48
C ARG A 120 12.30 -26.70 13.46
#